data_AF-A0A1S4EE11-F1
#
_entry.id   AF-A0A1S4EE11-F1
#
_cell.length_a   1.000
_cell.length_b   1.000
_cell.length_c   1.000
_cell.angle_alpha   90.00
_cell.angle_beta   90.00
_cell.angle_gamma   90.00
#
_symmetry.space_group_name_H-M   'P 1'
#
loop_
_entity.id
_entity.type
_entity.pdbx_description
1 polymer ?
#
loop_
_entity_poly.entity_id
_entity_poly.type
_entity_poly.pdbx_seq_one_letter_code
_entity_poly.pdbx_strand_id
1 'polypeptide(L)'
;MDNSRKMTEPKRHFCKYLLWFANEHVDFRVGELKAILSILKLDIPLPESIIEPFLILELPSEQVAIEIAKRSVTLRSVMELWAEATDIETLHMQLKSYPNDVIKSYFAPDKSFKIKVELFCNSQTQKQTTFSRKDRKVDSVVNIRTAVHFNAMSFF
;
A
#
# COMPACT_ATOMS: atom_id res chain seq x y z
N MET A 1 -39.13 -18.21 -21.33
CA MET A 1 -39.48 -17.07 -20.46
C MET A 1 -39.09 -17.50 -19.05
N ASP A 2 -38.16 -16.93 -18.32
CA ASP A 2 -37.12 -15.93 -18.53
C ASP A 2 -36.06 -16.27 -17.46
N ASN A 3 -34.81 -16.42 -17.87
CA ASN A 3 -33.72 -16.88 -17.02
C ASN A 3 -33.22 -15.68 -16.21
N SER A 4 -33.83 -15.46 -15.05
CA SER A 4 -33.45 -14.42 -14.10
C SER A 4 -32.06 -14.69 -13.54
N ARG A 5 -31.02 -14.24 -14.28
CA ARG A 5 -29.66 -14.07 -13.80
C ARG A 5 -29.70 -13.06 -12.66
N LYS A 6 -29.74 -13.54 -11.42
CA LYS A 6 -29.35 -12.74 -10.26
C LYS A 6 -27.88 -12.38 -10.45
N MET A 7 -27.60 -11.23 -11.06
CA MET A 7 -26.31 -10.58 -10.98
C MET A 7 -26.09 -10.25 -9.50
N THR A 8 -25.42 -11.17 -8.80
CA THR A 8 -24.84 -10.88 -7.50
C THR A 8 -23.86 -9.74 -7.72
N GLU A 9 -24.18 -8.55 -7.18
CA GLU A 9 -23.23 -7.46 -7.12
C GLU A 9 -21.91 -7.99 -6.55
N PRO A 10 -20.75 -7.74 -7.18
CA PRO A 10 -19.49 -8.20 -6.64
C PRO A 10 -19.33 -7.58 -5.27
N LYS A 11 -19.15 -8.41 -4.23
CA LYS A 11 -18.78 -7.94 -2.88
C LYS A 11 -17.61 -6.97 -3.07
N ARG A 12 -17.83 -5.69 -2.74
CA ARG A 12 -16.80 -4.67 -2.76
C ARG A 12 -15.80 -5.04 -1.66
N HIS A 13 -14.76 -5.78 -2.03
CA HIS A 13 -13.66 -6.08 -1.13
C HIS A 13 -12.85 -4.80 -1.01
N PHE A 14 -13.07 -4.07 0.08
CA PHE A 14 -12.19 -2.97 0.43
C PHE A 14 -10.86 -3.58 0.89
N CYS A 15 -9.77 -3.22 0.21
CA CYS A 15 -8.42 -3.59 0.59
C CYS A 15 -7.71 -2.38 1.19
N LYS A 16 -6.85 -2.63 2.17
CA LYS A 16 -6.00 -1.60 2.76
C LYS A 16 -4.82 -1.33 1.83
N TYR A 17 -4.52 -0.07 1.59
CA TYR A 17 -3.39 0.38 0.81
C TYR A 17 -2.56 1.37 1.60
N LEU A 18 -1.24 1.19 1.57
CA LEU A 18 -0.26 2.15 2.05
C LEU A 18 0.11 3.09 0.89
N LEU A 19 -0.22 4.36 1.07
CA LEU A 19 0.24 5.46 0.24
C LEU A 19 1.54 6.00 0.83
N TRP A 20 2.61 5.96 0.04
CA TRP A 20 3.90 6.52 0.40
C TRP A 20 4.17 7.79 -0.40
N PHE A 21 4.17 8.93 0.27
CA PHE A 21 4.43 10.25 -0.28
C PHE A 21 5.92 10.61 -0.32
N ALA A 22 6.30 11.45 -1.27
CA ALA A 22 7.57 12.15 -1.29
C ALA A 22 7.65 13.12 -0.10
N ASN A 23 8.85 13.38 0.43
CA ASN A 23 9.04 14.23 1.62
C ASN A 23 8.87 15.74 1.34
N GLU A 24 8.57 16.11 0.10
CA GLU A 24 8.37 17.48 -0.38
C GLU A 24 6.86 17.81 -0.43
N HIS A 25 6.53 19.10 -0.46
CA HIS A 25 5.15 19.61 -0.62
C HIS A 25 4.13 18.98 0.35
N VAL A 26 4.49 18.85 1.63
CA VAL A 26 3.65 18.24 2.68
C VAL A 26 2.26 18.89 2.74
N ASP A 27 2.20 20.21 2.64
CA ASP A 27 0.95 20.99 2.71
C ASP A 27 0.03 20.73 1.51
N PHE A 28 0.56 20.23 0.39
CA PHE A 28 -0.22 19.97 -0.82
C PHE A 28 -0.83 18.57 -0.86
N ARG A 29 -0.32 17.61 -0.07
CA ARG A 29 -0.73 16.18 -0.13
C ARG A 29 -2.23 15.99 0.06
N VAL A 30 -2.81 16.62 1.08
CA VAL A 30 -4.25 16.47 1.39
C VAL A 30 -5.11 17.10 0.29
N GLY A 31 -4.75 18.31 -0.15
CA GLY A 31 -5.47 19.02 -1.21
C GLY A 31 -5.44 18.26 -2.53
N GLU A 32 -4.27 17.77 -2.92
CA GLU A 32 -4.09 16.94 -4.11
C GLU A 32 -4.93 15.67 -4.04
N LEU A 33 -4.80 14.91 -2.96
CA LEU A 33 -5.49 13.65 -2.80
C LEU A 33 -7.01 13.85 -2.79
N LYS A 34 -7.50 14.90 -2.13
CA LYS A 34 -8.92 15.28 -2.15
C LYS A 34 -9.42 15.60 -3.57
N ALA A 35 -8.62 16.30 -4.37
CA ALA A 35 -8.97 16.58 -5.76
C ALA A 35 -9.02 15.30 -6.61
N ILE A 36 -8.04 14.40 -6.44
CA ILE A 36 -8.02 13.10 -7.15
C ILE A 36 -9.23 12.25 -6.77
N LEU A 37 -9.54 12.13 -5.49
CA LEU A 37 -10.71 11.38 -5.01
C LEU A 37 -12.01 11.95 -5.55
N SER A 38 -12.12 13.29 -5.64
CA SER A 38 -13.27 13.96 -6.24
C SER A 38 -13.44 13.59 -7.72
N ILE A 39 -12.35 13.56 -8.50
CA ILE A 39 -12.37 13.14 -9.92
C ILE A 39 -12.82 11.68 -10.04
N LEU A 40 -12.35 10.81 -9.14
CA LEU A 40 -12.70 9.40 -9.11
C LEU A 40 -14.09 9.12 -8.50
N LYS A 41 -14.79 10.16 -8.04
CA LYS A 41 -16.10 10.08 -7.36
C LYS A 41 -16.07 9.14 -6.15
N LEU A 42 -14.96 9.18 -5.41
CA LEU A 42 -14.75 8.41 -4.20
C LEU A 42 -14.92 9.33 -3.00
N ASP A 43 -15.82 8.93 -2.10
CA ASP A 43 -16.02 9.61 -0.83
C ASP A 43 -15.26 8.85 0.26
N ILE A 44 -13.97 9.16 0.40
CA ILE A 44 -13.08 8.54 1.39
C ILE A 44 -12.64 9.65 2.35
N PRO A 45 -12.83 9.46 3.67
CA PRO A 45 -12.38 10.43 4.65
C PRO A 45 -10.86 10.53 4.65
N LEU A 46 -10.35 11.76 4.54
CA LEU A 46 -8.93 12.07 4.65
C LEU A 46 -8.66 12.80 5.98
N PRO A 47 -7.46 12.62 6.57
CA PRO A 47 -7.04 13.43 7.71
C PRO A 47 -6.90 14.91 7.31
N GLU A 48 -6.93 15.79 8.29
CA GLU A 48 -6.74 17.23 8.09
C GLU A 48 -5.33 17.56 7.56
N SER A 49 -4.32 16.81 7.99
CA SER A 49 -2.94 16.93 7.53
C SER A 49 -2.26 15.56 7.44
N ILE A 50 -1.30 15.43 6.52
CA ILE A 50 -0.48 14.22 6.32
C ILE A 50 0.98 14.63 6.51
N ILE A 51 1.42 14.69 7.77
CA ILE A 51 2.78 15.11 8.13
C ILE A 51 3.77 13.99 7.78
N GLU A 52 3.49 12.78 8.26
CA GLU A 52 4.27 11.59 7.94
C GLU A 52 4.10 11.22 6.47
N PRO A 53 5.12 10.66 5.80
CA PRO A 53 5.02 10.31 4.39
C PRO A 53 4.18 9.07 4.14
N PHE A 54 3.52 8.51 5.15
CA PHE A 54 2.71 7.32 5.04
C PHE A 54 1.27 7.62 5.40
N LEU A 55 0.35 7.12 4.58
CA LEU A 55 -1.07 7.14 4.86
C LEU A 55 -1.66 5.78 4.49
N ILE A 56 -2.45 5.20 5.38
CA ILE A 56 -3.19 3.97 5.08
C ILE A 56 -4.61 4.36 4.69
N LEU A 57 -5.08 3.87 3.55
CA LEU A 57 -6.44 4.08 3.06
C LEU A 57 -7.08 2.75 2.66
N GLU A 58 -8.40 2.66 2.85
CA GLU A 58 -9.20 1.57 2.34
C GLU A 58 -9.76 1.93 0.97
N LEU A 59 -9.38 1.16 -0.06
CA LEU A 59 -9.80 1.39 -1.44
C LEU A 59 -10.66 0.23 -1.93
N PRO A 60 -11.66 0.49 -2.80
CA PRO A 60 -12.60 -0.52 -3.26
C PRO A 60 -12.00 -1.48 -4.29
N SER A 61 -10.88 -1.12 -4.93
CA SER A 61 -10.17 -1.98 -5.88
C SER A 61 -8.73 -1.54 -6.14
N GLU A 62 -7.92 -2.46 -6.68
CA GLU A 62 -6.57 -2.18 -7.15
C GLU A 62 -6.55 -1.15 -8.28
N GLN A 63 -7.54 -1.17 -9.17
CA GLN A 63 -7.62 -0.18 -10.26
C GLN A 63 -7.74 1.23 -9.72
N VAL A 64 -8.48 1.44 -8.63
CA VAL A 64 -8.56 2.75 -7.97
C VAL A 64 -7.20 3.18 -7.43
N ALA A 65 -6.47 2.28 -6.77
CA ALA A 65 -5.12 2.56 -6.26
C ALA A 65 -4.17 3.01 -7.38
N ILE A 66 -4.22 2.31 -8.52
CA ILE A 66 -3.45 2.64 -9.72
C ILE A 66 -3.86 4.00 -10.29
N GLU A 67 -5.15 4.29 -10.38
CA GLU A 67 -5.66 5.56 -10.91
C GLU A 67 -5.33 6.75 -10.01
N ILE A 68 -5.26 6.56 -8.68
CA ILE A 68 -4.73 7.54 -7.73
C ILE A 68 -3.25 7.78 -8.01
N ALA A 69 -2.46 6.70 -8.09
CA ALA A 69 -1.01 6.80 -8.33
C ALA A 69 -0.67 7.49 -9.66
N LYS A 70 -1.43 7.23 -10.73
CA LYS A 70 -1.22 7.87 -12.03
C LYS A 70 -1.46 9.38 -12.05
N ARG A 71 -2.27 9.89 -11.12
CA ARG A 71 -2.67 11.31 -11.09
C ARG A 71 -1.97 12.11 -10.00
N SER A 72 -1.34 11.46 -9.04
CA SER A 72 -0.65 12.13 -7.94
C SER A 72 0.81 12.38 -8.28
N VAL A 73 1.25 13.61 -7.99
CA VAL A 73 2.64 14.06 -8.09
C VAL A 73 3.34 13.92 -6.74
N THR A 74 2.62 14.08 -5.63
CA THR A 74 3.22 13.94 -4.28
C THR A 74 3.42 12.48 -3.87
N LEU A 75 2.78 11.53 -4.55
CA LEU A 75 2.82 10.11 -4.22
C LEU A 75 3.99 9.40 -4.93
N ARG A 76 4.84 8.74 -4.14
CA ARG A 76 5.97 7.95 -4.64
C ARG A 76 5.55 6.52 -4.99
N SER A 77 4.68 5.93 -4.19
CA SER A 77 4.24 4.54 -4.35
C SER A 77 2.91 4.30 -3.66
N VAL A 78 2.13 3.38 -4.23
CA VAL A 78 0.94 2.80 -3.58
C VAL A 78 1.13 1.30 -3.49
N MET A 79 0.86 0.73 -2.32
CA MET A 79 1.12 -0.67 -2.02
C MET A 79 -0.08 -1.27 -1.31
N GLU A 80 -0.49 -2.47 -1.68
CA GLU A 80 -1.47 -3.21 -0.89
C GLU A 80 -0.85 -3.60 0.46
N LEU A 81 -1.61 -3.40 1.54
CA LEU A 81 -1.18 -3.67 2.91
C LEU A 81 -1.74 -5.01 3.37
N TRP A 82 -0.87 -6.01 3.51
CA TRP A 82 -1.27 -7.37 3.93
C TRP A 82 -1.31 -7.55 5.45
N ALA A 83 -0.42 -6.88 6.18
CA ALA A 83 -0.34 -6.95 7.63
C ALA A 83 0.31 -5.67 8.19
N GLU A 84 -0.04 -5.33 9.43
CA GLU A 84 0.48 -4.18 10.16
C GLU A 84 0.51 -4.54 11.66
N ALA A 85 1.69 -4.50 12.26
CA ALA A 85 1.86 -4.76 13.68
C ALA A 85 3.09 -4.04 14.24
N THR A 86 3.05 -3.78 15.54
CA THR A 86 4.17 -3.24 16.33
C THR A 86 5.21 -4.30 16.70
N ASP A 87 4.81 -5.57 16.67
CA ASP A 87 5.59 -6.72 17.10
C ASP A 87 5.75 -7.74 15.97
N ILE A 88 6.95 -8.30 15.85
CA ILE A 88 7.32 -9.25 14.81
C ILE A 88 6.44 -10.52 14.87
N GLU A 89 6.14 -11.02 16.06
CA GLU A 89 5.32 -12.22 16.24
C GLU A 89 3.90 -12.01 15.71
N THR A 90 3.29 -10.87 16.08
CA THR A 90 1.96 -10.47 15.62
C THR A 90 1.92 -10.27 14.10
N LEU A 91 2.96 -9.66 13.54
CA LEU A 91 3.11 -9.49 12.09
C LEU A 91 3.15 -10.84 11.36
N HIS A 92 3.95 -11.79 11.86
CA HIS A 92 4.04 -13.12 11.28
C HIS A 92 2.70 -13.87 11.37
N MET A 93 1.95 -13.71 12.45
CA MET A 93 0.62 -14.31 12.60
C MET A 93 -0.37 -13.73 11.59
N GLN A 94 -0.43 -12.40 11.45
CA GLN A 94 -1.30 -11.73 10.50
C GLN A 94 -0.95 -12.07 9.03
N LEU A 95 0.33 -12.13 8.70
CA LEU A 95 0.77 -12.48 7.35
C LEU A 95 0.38 -13.92 6.98
N LYS A 96 0.44 -14.85 7.95
CA LYS A 96 -0.01 -16.24 7.75
C LYS A 96 -1.53 -16.38 7.64
N SER A 97 -2.29 -15.49 8.27
CA SER A 97 -3.75 -15.51 8.18
C SER A 97 -4.29 -14.80 6.94
N TYR A 98 -3.45 -14.04 6.23
CA TYR A 98 -3.85 -13.35 5.00
C TYR A 98 -4.29 -14.37 3.93
N PRO A 99 -5.36 -14.10 3.14
CA PRO A 99 -5.96 -15.08 2.25
C PRO A 99 -4.98 -15.67 1.24
N ASN A 100 -4.71 -16.97 1.36
CA ASN A 100 -3.81 -17.68 0.46
C ASN A 100 -4.21 -17.59 -1.01
N ASP A 101 -5.50 -17.46 -1.31
CA ASP A 101 -5.98 -17.38 -2.69
C ASP A 101 -5.58 -16.08 -3.39
N VAL A 102 -5.46 -14.98 -2.63
CA VAL A 102 -4.91 -13.71 -3.13
C VAL A 102 -3.41 -13.84 -3.33
N ILE A 103 -2.71 -14.38 -2.32
CA ILE A 103 -1.25 -14.57 -2.36
C ILE A 103 -0.83 -15.45 -3.55
N LYS A 104 -1.48 -16.59 -3.77
CA LYS A 104 -1.13 -17.55 -4.84
C LYS A 104 -1.01 -16.90 -6.22
N SER A 105 -1.83 -15.89 -6.52
CA SER A 105 -1.79 -15.18 -7.81
C SER A 105 -0.47 -14.45 -8.08
N TYR A 106 0.24 -14.08 -7.01
CA TYR A 106 1.54 -13.39 -7.05
C TYR A 106 2.73 -14.36 -7.04
N PHE A 107 2.55 -15.60 -6.56
CA PHE A 107 3.60 -16.63 -6.45
C PHE A 107 3.50 -17.70 -7.56
N ALA A 108 2.96 -17.33 -8.72
CA ALA A 108 2.92 -18.22 -9.87
C ALA A 108 4.36 -18.62 -10.31
N PRO A 109 4.60 -19.85 -10.81
CA PRO A 109 5.96 -20.34 -11.10
C PRO A 109 6.74 -19.50 -12.13
N ASP A 110 6.02 -18.75 -12.96
CA ASP A 110 6.53 -17.84 -13.98
C ASP A 110 6.88 -16.44 -13.44
N LYS A 111 6.58 -16.15 -12.16
CA LYS A 111 6.81 -14.85 -11.53
C LYS A 111 7.92 -14.91 -10.50
N SER A 112 8.91 -14.05 -10.63
CA SER A 112 9.90 -13.78 -9.58
C SER A 112 9.38 -12.71 -8.63
N PHE A 113 9.56 -12.89 -7.32
CA PHE A 113 9.24 -11.89 -6.31
C PHE A 113 10.49 -11.43 -5.56
N LYS A 114 10.43 -10.22 -5.00
CA LYS A 114 11.46 -9.68 -4.11
C LYS A 114 10.80 -9.13 -2.86
N ILE A 115 11.25 -9.58 -1.70
CA ILE A 115 10.87 -8.99 -0.42
C ILE A 115 11.79 -7.80 -0.16
N LYS A 116 11.19 -6.64 0.12
CA LYS A 116 11.94 -5.44 0.50
C LYS A 116 11.52 -5.03 1.91
N VAL A 117 12.47 -5.04 2.83
CA VAL A 117 12.29 -4.51 4.19
C VAL A 117 12.86 -3.10 4.19
N GLU A 118 12.02 -2.11 4.47
CA GLU A 118 12.42 -0.71 4.64
C GLU A 118 12.28 -0.33 6.11
N LEU A 119 13.29 0.36 6.65
CA LEU A 119 13.24 0.94 7.98
C LEU A 119 13.05 2.45 7.81
N PHE A 120 12.01 3.01 8.43
CA PHE A 120 11.74 4.44 8.41
C PHE A 120 12.08 5.07 9.77
N CYS A 121 12.55 6.32 9.78
CA CYS A 121 12.95 7.09 10.97
C CYS A 121 14.08 6.52 11.87
N ASN A 122 14.76 5.45 11.46
CA ASN A 122 15.96 4.98 12.15
C ASN A 122 17.20 5.23 11.28
N SER A 123 18.04 6.20 11.66
CA SER A 123 19.42 6.30 11.16
C SER A 123 20.17 5.04 11.57
N GLN A 124 20.16 4.01 10.74
CA GLN A 124 21.03 2.85 10.88
C GLN A 124 22.15 2.98 9.85
N THR A 125 23.33 3.38 10.32
CA THR A 125 24.57 3.32 9.56
C THR A 125 24.71 1.90 8.98
N GLN A 126 25.00 1.84 7.69
CA GLN A 126 25.05 0.62 6.86
C GLN A 126 25.95 -0.47 7.47
N LYS A 127 25.42 -1.31 8.37
CA LYS A 127 26.02 -2.57 8.87
C LYS A 127 25.03 -3.34 9.78
N GLN A 128 23.91 -3.85 9.24
CA GLN A 128 23.16 -4.89 9.96
C GLN A 128 22.22 -5.72 9.06
N THR A 129 22.82 -6.52 8.19
CA THR A 129 22.18 -7.72 7.61
C THR A 129 22.49 -8.93 8.48
N THR A 130 21.99 -8.96 9.71
CA THR A 130 21.95 -10.22 10.49
C THR A 130 20.79 -10.17 11.47
N PHE A 131 19.84 -11.10 11.27
CA PHE A 131 18.79 -11.48 12.20
C PHE A 131 19.39 -11.77 13.58
N SER A 132 19.38 -10.78 14.49
CA SER A 132 19.38 -10.93 15.95
C SER A 132 19.64 -9.59 16.62
N ARG A 133 18.59 -8.96 17.18
CA ARG A 133 18.61 -8.38 18.54
C ARG A 133 17.30 -7.64 18.85
N LYS A 134 16.59 -8.22 19.83
CA LYS A 134 15.82 -7.60 20.92
C LYS A 134 15.48 -6.11 20.85
N ASP A 135 14.18 -5.87 21.07
CA ASP A 135 13.59 -4.70 21.73
C ASP A 135 13.87 -3.34 21.10
N ARG A 136 13.25 -3.06 19.95
CA ARG A 136 12.82 -1.71 19.57
C ARG A 136 11.54 -1.83 18.75
N LYS A 137 10.53 -0.98 19.01
CA LYS A 137 9.31 -0.87 18.18
C LYS A 137 9.72 -0.78 16.72
N VAL A 138 9.48 -1.86 15.99
CA VAL A 138 9.68 -1.92 14.55
C VAL A 138 8.29 -1.86 13.96
N ASP A 139 7.91 -0.70 13.44
CA ASP A 139 6.77 -0.61 12.51
C ASP A 139 7.23 -1.31 11.22
N SER A 140 7.11 -2.64 11.25
CA SER A 140 7.62 -3.54 10.23
C SER A 140 6.51 -3.72 9.21
N VAL A 141 6.43 -2.79 8.27
CA VAL A 141 5.57 -2.98 7.09
C VAL A 141 6.26 -4.02 6.20
N VAL A 142 5.82 -5.28 6.27
CA VAL A 142 6.29 -6.33 5.36
C VAL A 142 5.62 -6.15 4.01
N ASN A 143 6.42 -5.75 3.04
CA ASN A 143 5.99 -5.54 1.67
C ASN A 143 6.42 -6.71 0.78
N ILE A 144 5.45 -7.45 0.25
CA ILE A 144 5.66 -8.40 -0.84
C ILE A 144 5.24 -7.66 -2.10
N ARG A 145 6.23 -7.04 -2.77
CA ARG A 145 5.98 -6.12 -3.89
C ARG A 145 5.33 -6.84 -5.08
N THR A 146 4.14 -6.38 -5.45
CA THR A 146 3.86 -6.02 -6.85
C THR A 146 3.94 -4.50 -6.93
N ALA A 147 5.17 -3.98 -7.03
CA ALA A 147 5.35 -2.56 -7.27
C ALA A 147 4.97 -2.26 -8.71
N VAL A 148 3.87 -1.55 -8.93
CA VAL A 148 3.67 -0.82 -10.19
C VAL A 148 4.78 0.22 -10.23
N HIS A 149 5.85 -0.10 -10.95
CA HIS A 149 7.02 0.76 -11.09
C HIS A 149 6.58 2.02 -11.84
N PHE A 150 6.37 3.13 -11.13
CA PHE A 150 6.31 4.43 -11.78
C PHE A 150 7.74 4.87 -12.03
N ASN A 151 8.21 4.70 -13.27
CA ASN A 151 9.43 5.31 -13.73
C ASN A 151 9.13 6.78 -14.02
N ALA A 152 9.19 7.64 -12.99
CA ALA A 152 9.23 9.08 -13.19
C ALA A 152 10.66 9.48 -13.62
N MET A 153 11.05 9.02 -14.81
CA MET A 153 12.20 9.54 -15.54
C MET A 153 11.81 9.64 -17.01
N SER A 154 11.03 10.67 -17.32
CA SER A 154 11.10 11.47 -18.55
C SER A 154 9.97 12.51 -18.51
N PHE A 155 10.31 13.74 -18.90
CA PHE A 155 9.48 14.96 -18.91
C PHE A 155 9.36 15.62 -17.52
N PHE A 156 10.14 16.63 -17.13
CA PHE A 156 11.00 17.60 -17.83
C PHE A 156 12.34 17.77 -17.11
#